data_AF-A0A6J1BMD8-F1
#
_entry.id   AF-A0A6J1BMD8-F1
#
_cell.length_a   1.000
_cell.length_b   1.000
_cell.length_c   1.000
_cell.angle_alpha   90.00
_cell.angle_beta   90.00
_cell.angle_gamma   90.00
#
_symmetry.space_group_name_H-M   'P 1'
#
loop_
_entity.id
_entity.type
_entity.pdbx_description
1 polymer ?
#
loop_
_entity_poly.entity_id
_entity_poly.type
_entity_poly.pdbx_seq_one_letter_code
_entity_poly.pdbx_strand_id
1 'polypeptide(L)'
;EAVFPCVLKILPNCIFNKKDPIVLGVDVLEGIARVGTPICIPQREFIDIGRIASVENNHKPVDVAKKGQKVAIKIVGSNPEEQQKMYGRHFELDDELVSHISRRSIDVLKANYRDDLTLEEWRLVQRLKILFKIP
;
A
#
# COMPACT_ATOMS: atom_id res chain seq x y z
N GLU A 1 4.41 -12.87 6.34
CA GLU A 1 2.94 -12.78 6.31
C GLU A 1 2.48 -12.61 4.87
N ALA A 2 1.19 -12.79 4.61
CA ALA A 2 0.61 -12.50 3.30
C ALA A 2 0.54 -10.98 3.09
N VAL A 3 1.02 -10.50 1.95
CA VAL A 3 0.90 -9.10 1.54
C VAL A 3 0.11 -9.10 0.24
N PHE A 4 -1.12 -8.62 0.28
CA PHE A 4 -1.97 -8.53 -0.91
C PHE A 4 -1.47 -7.40 -1.82
N PRO A 5 -1.50 -7.59 -3.14
CA PRO A 5 -1.01 -6.58 -4.07
C PRO A 5 -1.97 -5.39 -4.10
N CYS A 6 -1.44 -4.16 -4.03
CA CYS A 6 -2.23 -2.95 -4.25
C CYS A 6 -1.43 -1.83 -4.92
N VAL A 7 -2.15 -0.95 -5.62
CA VAL A 7 -1.68 0.34 -6.12
C VAL A 7 -2.69 1.39 -5.68
N LEU A 8 -2.21 2.41 -4.99
CA LEU A 8 -3.01 3.48 -4.42
C LEU A 8 -2.54 4.82 -4.97
N LYS A 9 -3.49 5.67 -5.32
CA LYS A 9 -3.24 7.04 -5.72
C LYS A 9 -3.66 8.00 -4.62
N ILE A 10 -2.81 8.97 -4.29
CA ILE A 10 -3.13 9.98 -3.29
C ILE A 10 -4.21 10.91 -3.85
N LEU A 11 -5.26 11.16 -3.06
CA LEU A 11 -6.33 12.07 -3.44
C LEU A 11 -5.92 13.53 -3.13
N PRO A 12 -6.08 14.46 -4.09
CA PRO A 12 -5.85 15.87 -3.84
C PRO A 12 -6.71 16.37 -2.66
N ASN A 13 -6.16 17.26 -1.84
CA ASN A 13 -6.80 17.83 -0.66
C ASN A 13 -7.17 16.83 0.47
N CYS A 14 -6.83 15.55 0.33
CA CYS A 14 -7.03 14.55 1.38
C CYS A 14 -5.70 14.17 2.05
N ILE A 15 -4.91 15.17 2.43
CA ILE A 15 -3.66 14.99 3.18
C ILE A 15 -3.88 15.50 4.59
N PHE A 16 -4.23 14.60 5.51
CA PHE A 16 -4.66 14.95 6.87
C PHE A 16 -3.50 15.05 7.85
N ASN A 17 -2.49 14.17 7.70
CA ASN A 17 -1.25 14.27 8.45
C ASN A 17 -0.06 13.89 7.57
N LYS A 18 0.98 14.72 7.55
CA LYS A 18 2.09 14.62 6.59
C LYS A 18 3.26 13.76 7.06
N LYS A 19 3.38 13.53 8.37
CA LYS A 19 4.47 12.77 8.99
C LYS A 19 3.90 11.79 10.01
N ASP A 20 4.59 10.67 10.22
CA ASP A 20 4.25 9.56 11.10
C ASP A 20 3.38 9.95 12.33
N PRO A 21 2.15 9.41 12.44
CA PRO A 21 1.48 8.56 11.45
C PRO A 21 1.05 9.37 10.22
N ILE A 22 1.42 8.95 9.02
CA ILE A 22 0.99 9.58 7.77
C ILE A 22 -0.49 9.24 7.56
N VAL A 23 -1.35 10.25 7.31
CA VAL A 23 -2.80 10.04 7.10
C VAL A 23 -3.21 10.66 5.78
N LEU A 24 -3.63 9.82 4.83
CA LEU A 24 -3.93 10.19 3.45
C LEU A 24 -5.28 9.60 3.03
N GLY A 25 -6.07 10.36 2.27
CA GLY A 25 -7.12 9.83 1.42
C GLY A 25 -6.49 9.28 0.15
N VAL A 26 -6.87 8.06 -0.22
CA VAL A 26 -6.35 7.36 -1.39
C VAL A 26 -7.47 6.76 -2.22
N ASP A 27 -7.24 6.65 -3.51
CA ASP A 27 -8.04 5.84 -4.44
C ASP A 27 -7.31 4.50 -4.67
N VAL A 28 -8.00 3.38 -4.46
CA VAL A 28 -7.43 2.06 -4.75
C VAL A 28 -7.54 1.82 -6.25
N LEU A 29 -6.46 2.05 -6.97
CA LEU A 29 -6.43 1.89 -8.44
C LEU A 29 -6.48 0.42 -8.83
N GLU A 30 -5.73 -0.43 -8.12
CA GLU A 30 -5.65 -1.85 -8.39
C GLU A 30 -5.49 -2.66 -7.09
N GLY A 31 -6.03 -3.87 -7.10
CA GLY A 31 -5.86 -4.85 -6.04
C GLY A 31 -6.59 -4.52 -4.74
N ILE A 32 -5.95 -4.88 -3.62
CA ILE A 32 -6.55 -4.91 -2.28
C ILE A 32 -5.64 -4.23 -1.27
N ALA A 33 -6.04 -3.07 -0.76
CA ALA A 33 -5.41 -2.43 0.38
C ALA A 33 -5.94 -3.05 1.68
N ARG A 34 -5.05 -3.52 2.55
CA ARG A 34 -5.42 -4.16 3.83
C ARG A 34 -4.61 -3.61 4.99
N VAL A 35 -5.20 -3.55 6.18
CA VAL A 35 -4.46 -3.27 7.42
C VAL A 35 -3.27 -4.24 7.54
N GLY A 36 -2.11 -3.70 7.93
CA GLY A 36 -0.83 -4.39 8.02
C GLY A 36 0.03 -4.36 6.75
N THR A 37 -0.54 -3.96 5.61
CA THR A 37 0.19 -3.92 4.32
C THR A 37 1.36 -2.92 4.38
N PRO A 38 2.61 -3.35 4.14
CA PRO A 38 3.74 -2.43 3.99
C PRO A 38 3.63 -1.64 2.69
N ILE A 39 3.97 -0.36 2.72
CA ILE A 39 3.78 0.59 1.61
C ILE A 39 5.12 1.17 1.17
N CYS A 40 5.34 1.13 -0.13
CA CYS A 40 6.52 1.62 -0.85
C CYS A 40 6.12 2.63 -1.93
N ILE A 41 6.99 3.58 -2.22
CA ILE A 41 6.86 4.53 -3.33
C ILE A 41 7.93 4.21 -4.37
N PRO A 42 7.58 3.55 -5.48
CA PRO A 42 8.56 3.07 -6.45
C PRO A 42 9.20 4.19 -7.25
N GLN A 43 8.50 5.31 -7.49
CA GLN A 43 9.03 6.45 -8.26
C GLN A 43 10.15 7.20 -7.53
N ARG A 44 10.28 7.03 -6.21
CA ARG A 44 11.24 7.73 -5.36
C ARG A 44 12.28 6.76 -4.81
N GLU A 45 12.97 6.05 -5.69
CA GLU A 45 14.00 5.09 -5.29
C GLU A 45 13.50 4.02 -4.30
N PHE A 46 12.25 3.58 -4.46
CA PHE A 46 11.63 2.54 -3.63
C PHE A 46 11.59 2.89 -2.13
N ILE A 47 11.29 4.14 -1.78
CA ILE A 47 11.15 4.56 -0.39
C ILE A 47 10.00 3.80 0.29
N ASP A 48 10.33 3.11 1.38
CA ASP A 48 9.35 2.57 2.32
C ASP A 48 8.88 3.63 3.31
N ILE A 49 7.58 3.66 3.57
CA ILE A 49 6.95 4.67 4.45
C ILE A 49 6.17 4.06 5.62
N GLY A 50 6.26 2.74 5.80
CA GLY A 50 5.62 2.02 6.88
C GLY A 50 4.48 1.13 6.44
N ARG A 51 3.57 0.82 7.38
CA ARG A 51 2.46 -0.12 7.20
C ARG A 51 1.13 0.55 7.44
N ILE A 52 0.11 0.11 6.69
CA ILE A 52 -1.28 0.55 6.92
C ILE A 52 -1.71 0.13 8.33
N ALA A 53 -1.86 1.08 9.25
CA ALA A 53 -2.35 0.84 10.59
C ALA A 53 -3.88 0.84 10.67
N SER A 54 -4.56 1.62 9.81
CA SER A 54 -6.02 1.61 9.70
C SER A 54 -6.49 2.01 8.31
N VAL A 55 -7.67 1.52 7.93
CA VAL A 55 -8.41 1.91 6.73
C VAL A 55 -9.80 2.36 7.15
N GLU A 56 -10.24 3.50 6.65
CA GLU A 56 -11.56 4.07 6.92
C GLU A 56 -12.29 4.37 5.61
N ASN A 57 -13.50 3.84 5.47
CA ASN A 57 -14.40 4.13 4.36
C ASN A 57 -15.60 4.92 4.91
N ASN A 58 -15.75 6.18 4.49
CA ASN A 58 -16.79 7.09 4.99
C ASN A 58 -16.86 7.13 6.53
N HIS A 59 -15.70 7.34 7.19
CA HIS A 59 -15.53 7.36 8.65
C HIS A 59 -15.85 6.04 9.38
N LYS A 60 -16.08 4.95 8.65
CA LYS A 60 -16.26 3.62 9.24
C LYS A 60 -14.96 2.82 9.10
N PRO A 61 -14.44 2.24 10.19
CA PRO A 61 -13.26 1.39 10.12
C PRO A 61 -13.59 0.13 9.31
N VAL A 62 -12.68 -0.23 8.41
CA VAL A 62 -12.74 -1.46 7.62
C VAL A 62 -11.37 -2.12 7.60
N ASP A 63 -11.33 -3.44 7.47
CA ASP A 63 -10.05 -4.16 7.40
C ASP A 63 -9.42 -4.09 6.00
N VAL A 64 -10.25 -3.89 4.98
CA VAL A 64 -9.91 -4.03 3.57
C VAL A 64 -10.61 -2.97 2.72
N ALA A 65 -9.90 -2.42 1.75
CA ALA A 65 -10.43 -1.65 0.63
C ALA A 65 -9.98 -2.25 -0.71
N LYS A 66 -10.90 -2.34 -1.67
CA LYS A 66 -10.68 -2.94 -3.00
C LYS A 66 -10.65 -1.88 -4.09
N LYS A 67 -10.15 -2.27 -5.27
CA LYS A 67 -10.17 -1.47 -6.51
C LYS A 67 -11.45 -0.66 -6.70
N GLY A 68 -11.29 0.64 -6.99
CA GLY A 68 -12.35 1.62 -7.22
C GLY A 68 -12.89 2.28 -5.94
N GLN A 69 -12.46 1.85 -4.75
CA GLN A 69 -12.84 2.49 -3.50
C GLN A 69 -11.89 3.64 -3.15
N LYS A 70 -12.48 4.73 -2.63
CA LYS A 70 -11.75 5.86 -2.04
C LYS A 70 -11.85 5.78 -0.53
N VAL A 71 -10.72 5.69 0.14
CA VAL A 71 -10.62 5.45 1.58
C VAL A 71 -9.56 6.33 2.22
N ALA A 72 -9.70 6.62 3.51
CA ALA A 72 -8.62 7.19 4.29
C ALA A 72 -7.76 6.07 4.87
N ILE A 73 -6.45 6.18 4.73
CA ILE A 73 -5.48 5.25 5.31
C ILE A 73 -4.57 5.98 6.28
N LYS A 74 -4.23 5.29 7.37
CA LYS A 74 -3.18 5.69 8.30
C LYS A 74 -1.99 4.78 8.12
N ILE A 75 -0.81 5.33 7.89
CA ILE A 75 0.44 4.58 7.72
C ILE A 75 1.36 4.92 8.90
N VAL A 76 1.91 3.87 9.52
CA VAL A 76 2.84 4.00 10.66
C VAL A 76 4.17 3.37 10.27
N GLY A 77 5.25 4.10 10.48
CA GLY A 77 6.61 3.63 10.29
C GLY A 77 6.98 2.55 11.32
N SER A 78 7.55 1.45 10.83
CA SER A 78 7.98 0.29 11.63
C SER A 78 9.40 0.45 12.18
N ASN A 79 10.15 1.45 11.69
CA ASN A 79 11.51 1.76 12.11
C ASN A 79 11.78 3.28 12.04
N PRO A 80 12.89 3.78 12.64
CA PRO A 80 13.19 5.21 12.64
C PRO A 80 13.34 5.82 11.24
N GLU A 81 13.79 5.07 10.24
CA GLU A 81 13.94 5.59 8.87
C GLU A 81 12.57 5.89 8.23
N GLU A 82 11.65 4.93 8.30
CA GLU A 82 10.26 5.10 7.83
C GLU A 82 9.55 6.24 8.56
N GLN A 83 9.75 6.36 9.88
CA GLN A 83 9.17 7.43 10.71
C GLN A 83 9.66 8.84 10.34
N GLN A 84 10.83 8.97 9.69
CA GLN A 84 11.31 10.26 9.18
C GLN A 84 10.72 10.61 7.82
N LYS A 85 10.14 9.64 7.07
CA LYS A 85 9.52 9.93 5.78
C LYS A 85 8.28 10.80 5.97
N MET A 86 8.04 11.69 5.01
CA MET A 86 6.97 12.69 5.11
C MET A 86 6.50 13.16 3.73
N TYR A 87 5.19 13.36 3.61
CA TYR A 87 4.55 13.93 2.44
C TYR A 87 4.98 15.40 2.24
N GLY A 88 5.25 15.79 1.00
CA GLY A 88 5.74 17.11 0.61
C GLY A 88 7.25 17.30 0.78
N ARG A 89 7.98 16.24 1.15
CA ARG A 89 9.46 16.25 1.19
C ARG A 89 10.05 15.01 0.53
N HIS A 90 9.58 13.83 0.92
CA HIS A 90 10.11 12.56 0.39
C HIS A 90 9.25 12.01 -0.75
N PHE A 91 7.97 12.35 -0.76
CA PHE A 91 7.00 12.01 -1.79
C PHE A 91 5.90 13.05 -1.86
N GLU A 92 5.20 13.09 -2.98
CA GLU A 92 4.19 14.10 -3.30
C GLU A 92 2.95 13.49 -3.95
N LEU A 93 2.03 14.35 -4.39
CA LEU A 93 0.68 13.96 -4.84
C LEU A 93 0.67 13.00 -6.02
N ASP A 94 1.62 13.17 -6.95
CA ASP A 94 1.69 12.39 -8.19
C ASP A 94 2.41 11.05 -8.02
N ASP A 95 2.99 10.80 -6.84
CA ASP A 95 3.60 9.51 -6.52
C ASP A 95 2.52 8.46 -6.22
N GLU A 96 2.75 7.23 -6.69
CA GLU A 96 1.89 6.09 -6.39
C GLU A 96 2.41 5.37 -5.15
N LEU A 97 1.48 4.86 -4.35
CA LEU A 97 1.78 4.03 -3.19
C LEU A 97 1.48 2.58 -3.59
N VAL A 98 2.45 1.69 -3.48
CA VAL A 98 2.25 0.27 -3.79
C VAL A 98 2.51 -0.60 -2.57
N SER A 99 1.86 -1.76 -2.52
CA SER A 99 2.19 -2.78 -1.52
C SER A 99 3.63 -3.27 -1.73
N HIS A 100 4.47 -3.20 -0.70
CA HIS A 100 5.82 -3.77 -0.74
C HIS A 100 5.75 -5.28 -0.53
N ILE A 101 5.74 -6.03 -1.64
CA ILE A 101 5.73 -7.48 -1.61
C ILE A 101 7.16 -8.05 -1.54
N SER A 102 7.29 -9.23 -0.94
CA SER A 102 8.53 -10.02 -0.88
C SER A 102 8.32 -11.42 -1.43
N ARG A 103 9.42 -12.13 -1.77
CA ARG A 103 9.37 -13.56 -2.17
C ARG A 103 8.53 -14.38 -1.21
N ARG A 104 8.80 -14.23 0.10
CA ARG A 104 8.06 -14.92 1.16
C ARG A 104 6.57 -14.62 1.11
N SER A 105 6.16 -13.36 0.93
CA SER A 105 4.74 -13.01 0.85
C SER A 105 4.07 -13.63 -0.38
N ILE A 106 4.75 -13.68 -1.52
CA ILE A 106 4.26 -14.30 -2.75
C ILE A 106 4.04 -15.80 -2.54
N ASP A 107 4.99 -16.48 -1.90
CA ASP A 107 4.87 -17.92 -1.63
C ASP A 107 3.70 -18.21 -0.68
N VAL A 108 3.50 -17.36 0.34
CA VAL A 108 2.34 -17.45 1.24
C VAL A 108 1.03 -17.22 0.50
N LEU A 109 0.96 -16.26 -0.43
CA LEU A 109 -0.23 -16.04 -1.26
C LEU A 109 -0.55 -17.26 -2.12
N LYS A 110 0.46 -17.86 -2.75
CA LYS A 110 0.29 -19.04 -3.60
C LYS A 110 -0.17 -20.27 -2.81
N ALA A 111 0.34 -20.44 -1.60
CA ALA A 111 0.05 -21.59 -0.76
C ALA A 111 -1.33 -21.50 -0.08
N ASN A 112 -1.75 -20.30 0.33
CA ASN A 112 -2.91 -20.16 1.23
C ASN A 112 -4.03 -19.28 0.68
N TYR A 113 -3.80 -18.47 -0.37
CA TYR A 113 -4.73 -17.47 -0.88
C TYR A 113 -4.93 -17.57 -2.40
N ARG A 114 -4.69 -18.75 -2.97
CA ARG A 114 -4.74 -18.97 -4.42
C ARG A 114 -6.09 -18.59 -5.02
N ASP A 115 -7.15 -19.01 -4.34
CA ASP A 115 -8.53 -18.85 -4.80
C ASP A 115 -9.18 -17.55 -4.28
N ASP A 116 -8.54 -16.86 -3.32
CA ASP A 116 -9.00 -15.57 -2.79
C ASP A 116 -8.61 -14.39 -3.70
N LEU A 117 -7.66 -14.62 -4.60
CA LEU A 117 -7.13 -13.62 -5.52
C LEU A 117 -7.71 -13.83 -6.92
N THR A 118 -8.26 -12.76 -7.47
CA THR A 118 -8.70 -12.71 -8.87
C THR A 118 -7.52 -12.77 -9.84
N LEU A 119 -7.80 -13.05 -11.11
CA LEU A 119 -6.78 -13.05 -12.16
C LEU A 119 -6.10 -11.67 -12.31
N GLU A 120 -6.84 -10.57 -12.12
CA GLU A 120 -6.28 -9.22 -12.15
C GLU A 120 -5.30 -8.99 -11.00
N GLU A 121 -5.65 -9.43 -9.78
CA GLU A 121 -4.76 -9.31 -8.63
C GLU A 121 -3.51 -10.18 -8.79
N TRP A 122 -3.63 -11.40 -9.33
CA TRP A 122 -2.48 -12.24 -9.66
C TRP A 122 -1.56 -11.61 -10.71
N ARG A 123 -2.13 -10.93 -11.73
CA ARG A 123 -1.35 -10.15 -12.68
C ARG A 123 -0.62 -8.99 -11.99
N LEU A 124 -1.27 -8.33 -11.03
CA LEU A 124 -0.62 -7.28 -10.24
C LEU A 124 0.52 -7.84 -9.38
N VAL A 125 0.36 -9.01 -8.74
CA VAL A 125 1.47 -9.69 -8.04
C VAL A 125 2.66 -9.88 -8.98
N GLN A 126 2.43 -10.36 -10.21
CA GLN A 126 3.50 -10.55 -11.19
C GLN A 126 4.17 -9.23 -11.59
N ARG A 127 3.38 -8.17 -11.81
CA ARG A 127 3.88 -6.83 -12.13
C ARG A 127 4.78 -6.29 -11.01
N LEU A 128 4.31 -6.37 -9.76
CA LEU A 128 5.08 -5.95 -8.60
C LEU A 128 6.32 -6.82 -8.40
N LYS A 129 6.23 -8.14 -8.65
CA LYS A 129 7.39 -9.05 -8.58
C LYS A 129 8.52 -8.58 -9.52
N ILE A 130 8.17 -8.22 -10.75
CA ILE A 130 9.12 -7.69 -11.75
C ILE A 130 9.65 -6.33 -11.30
N LEU A 131 8.77 -5.43 -10.85
CA LEU A 131 9.13 -4.09 -10.39
C LEU A 131 10.17 -4.12 -9.25
N PHE A 132 9.96 -4.98 -8.25
CA PHE A 132 10.88 -5.17 -7.12
C PHE A 132 12.03 -6.13 -7.42
N LYS A 133 12.18 -6.62 -8.66
CA LYS A 133 13.24 -7.56 -9.09
C LYS A 133 13.33 -8.80 -8.19
N ILE A 134 12.19 -9.29 -7.72
CA ILE A 134 12.13 -10.46 -6.85
C ILE A 134 12.36 -11.71 -7.73
N PRO A 135 13.29 -12.62 -7.37
CA PRO A 135 13.50 -13.86 -8.13
C PRO A 135 12.23 -14.72 -8.16
#